data_AF-A0A0M4LTY5-F1
#
_entry.id   AF-A0A0M4LTY5-F1
#
_cell.length_a   1.000
_cell.length_b   1.000
_cell.length_c   1.000
_cell.angle_alpha   90.00
_cell.angle_beta   90.00
_cell.angle_gamma   90.00
#
_symmetry.space_group_name_H-M   'P 1'
#
loop_
_entity.id
_entity.type
_entity.pdbx_description
1 polymer ?
#
loop_
_entity_poly.entity_id
_entity_poly.type
_entity_poly.pdbx_seq_one_letter_code
_entity_poly.pdbx_strand_id
1 'polypeptide(L)'
;MAGNPWDVSKTVKRYATDARVVGWMIAIAVFFAGFTYLKAHPEHYPFAPLDTRQPVGVATSFKIRSLIGDTAACHATLERSDVAFETLTPTGEGACALIDRTRMTDAPLAPAIPTATCPVAAGLEVWFNNGLQQAAEASLGSRVVRLEHLGTNSCRRINSSRTAPWSEHATGNAIDIAAFVLADGRRISVLDDWGRDARGTFLKAARDAACDSFQTVLSPDYNAEHADHFHLDQGIAWNGVCR
;
A
#
# COMPACT_ATOMS: atom_id res chain seq x y z
N MET A 1 59.48 59.26 -21.28
CA MET A 1 59.25 57.83 -20.93
C MET A 1 57.74 57.63 -20.90
N ALA A 2 57.18 57.07 -21.97
CA ALA A 2 55.74 56.89 -22.12
C ALA A 2 55.29 55.63 -21.38
N GLY A 3 54.31 55.76 -20.48
CA GLY A 3 53.63 54.61 -19.87
C GLY A 3 52.81 53.87 -20.92
N ASN A 4 52.82 52.53 -20.87
CA ASN A 4 52.08 51.68 -21.79
C ASN A 4 50.55 51.86 -21.55
N PRO A 5 49.77 52.35 -22.54
CA PRO A 5 48.33 52.58 -22.37
C PRO A 5 47.51 51.28 -22.33
N TRP A 6 48.16 50.11 -22.43
CA TRP A 6 47.53 48.79 -22.49
C TRP A 6 47.69 47.96 -21.21
N ASP A 7 47.95 48.57 -20.06
CA ASP A 7 47.95 47.85 -18.78
C ASP A 7 46.51 47.54 -18.34
N VAL A 8 45.94 46.49 -18.94
CA VAL A 8 44.63 45.97 -18.56
C VAL A 8 44.80 45.24 -17.23
N SER A 9 44.36 45.86 -16.14
CA SER A 9 44.25 45.25 -14.82
C SER A 9 43.65 43.84 -14.93
N LYS A 10 44.51 42.81 -14.79
CA LYS A 10 44.09 41.40 -14.70
C LYS A 10 43.66 41.05 -13.27
N THR A 11 43.00 41.96 -12.56
CA THR A 11 42.37 41.59 -11.30
C THR A 11 41.13 40.76 -11.64
N VAL A 12 41.33 39.45 -11.82
CA VAL A 12 40.24 38.47 -11.84
C VAL A 12 39.54 38.60 -10.49
N LYS A 13 38.51 39.45 -10.41
CA LYS A 13 37.66 39.54 -9.23
C LYS A 13 37.13 38.13 -9.01
N ARG A 14 37.43 37.58 -7.83
CA ARG A 14 37.08 36.23 -7.42
C ARG A 14 35.55 36.11 -7.54
N TYR A 15 35.04 35.46 -8.59
CA TYR A 15 33.60 35.25 -8.88
C TYR A 15 32.88 34.39 -7.82
N ALA A 16 33.40 34.33 -6.59
CA ALA A 16 32.85 33.56 -5.49
C ALA A 16 31.45 34.05 -5.10
N THR A 17 31.16 35.35 -5.20
CA THR A 17 29.82 35.88 -4.93
C THR A 17 28.85 35.50 -6.05
N ASP A 18 29.24 35.67 -7.31
CA ASP A 18 28.41 35.32 -8.47
C ASP A 18 28.12 33.81 -8.51
N ALA A 19 29.13 32.99 -8.24
CA ALA A 19 28.98 31.54 -8.12
C ALA A 19 28.04 31.14 -6.97
N ARG A 20 28.07 31.86 -5.83
CA ARG A 20 27.11 31.64 -4.73
C ARG A 20 25.70 32.05 -5.12
N VAL A 21 25.53 33.18 -5.80
CA VAL A 21 24.22 33.66 -6.28
C VAL A 21 23.65 32.68 -7.30
N VAL A 22 24.44 32.24 -8.27
CA VAL A 22 24.04 31.20 -9.25
C VAL A 22 23.71 29.89 -8.53
N GLY A 23 24.52 29.47 -7.56
CA GLY A 23 24.24 28.30 -6.73
C GLY A 23 22.89 28.40 -6.01
N TRP A 24 22.58 29.55 -5.42
CA TRP A 24 21.28 29.81 -4.78
C TRP A 24 20.13 29.82 -5.78
N MET A 25 20.29 30.46 -6.95
CA MET A 25 19.25 30.46 -7.98
C MET A 25 18.95 29.04 -8.48
N ILE A 26 19.98 28.22 -8.69
CA ILE A 26 19.81 26.81 -9.05
C ILE A 26 19.10 26.04 -7.94
N ALA A 27 19.52 26.21 -6.69
CA ALA A 27 18.88 25.55 -5.55
C ALA A 27 17.40 25.93 -5.41
N ILE A 28 17.07 27.21 -5.59
CA ILE A 28 15.69 27.71 -5.59
C ILE A 28 14.90 27.11 -6.76
N ALA A 29 15.46 27.11 -7.97
CA ALA A 29 14.80 26.53 -9.15
C ALA A 29 14.52 25.03 -8.96
N VAL A 30 15.49 24.27 -8.44
CA VAL A 30 15.33 22.85 -8.10
C VAL A 30 14.26 22.66 -7.02
N PHE A 31 14.25 23.49 -5.98
CA PHE A 31 13.23 23.45 -4.94
C PHE A 31 11.82 23.69 -5.52
N PHE A 32 11.63 24.74 -6.32
CA PHE A 32 10.35 25.03 -6.94
C PHE A 32 9.92 23.91 -7.90
N ALA A 33 10.82 23.40 -8.73
CA ALA A 33 10.54 22.27 -9.62
C ALA A 33 10.10 21.03 -8.83
N GLY A 34 10.85 20.66 -7.79
CA GLY A 34 10.51 19.53 -6.92
C GLY A 34 9.18 19.72 -6.19
N PHE A 35 8.91 20.92 -5.68
CA PHE A 35 7.65 21.24 -5.02
C PHE A 35 6.46 21.18 -5.98
N THR A 36 6.61 21.70 -7.20
CA THR A 36 5.56 21.61 -8.23
C THR A 36 5.30 20.17 -8.66
N TYR A 37 6.35 19.35 -8.77
CA TYR A 37 6.22 17.93 -9.06
C TYR A 37 5.45 17.19 -7.95
N LEU A 38 5.82 17.37 -6.68
CA LEU A 38 5.13 16.72 -5.56
C LEU A 38 3.66 17.14 -5.42
N LYS A 39 3.31 18.37 -5.81
CA LYS A 39 1.91 18.81 -5.87
C LYS A 39 1.12 18.12 -6.98
N ALA A 40 1.74 17.86 -8.12
CA ALA A 40 1.14 17.14 -9.23
C ALA A 40 1.09 15.62 -8.99
N HIS A 41 1.99 15.11 -8.15
CA HIS A 41 2.15 13.70 -7.80
C HIS A 41 1.96 13.44 -6.30
N PRO A 42 0.73 13.64 -5.78
CA PRO A 42 0.43 13.46 -4.36
C PRO A 42 0.78 12.06 -3.84
N GLU A 43 0.78 11.02 -4.67
CA GLU A 43 1.18 9.64 -4.35
C GLU A 43 2.62 9.52 -3.81
N HIS A 44 3.47 10.50 -4.11
CA HIS A 44 4.84 10.57 -3.62
C HIS A 44 5.03 11.48 -2.40
N TYR A 45 4.02 12.29 -2.07
CA TYR A 45 4.11 13.28 -1.00
C TYR A 45 3.47 12.77 0.30
N PRO A 46 4.24 12.46 1.37
CA PRO A 46 3.72 11.79 2.57
C PRO A 46 2.68 12.59 3.35
N PHE A 47 2.65 13.92 3.19
CA PHE A 47 1.69 14.79 3.87
C PHE A 47 0.45 15.10 3.02
N ALA A 48 0.39 14.64 1.76
CA ALA A 48 -0.84 14.71 0.98
C ALA A 48 -1.83 13.65 1.50
N PRO A 49 -3.13 13.96 1.59
CA PRO A 49 -4.16 12.96 1.89
C PRO A 49 -4.04 11.75 0.95
N LEU A 50 -4.29 10.55 1.46
CA LEU A 50 -4.37 9.34 0.63
C LEU A 50 -5.64 9.40 -0.23
N ASP A 51 -5.55 8.97 -1.47
CA ASP A 51 -6.69 8.66 -2.34
C ASP A 51 -6.38 7.32 -2.99
N THR A 52 -7.21 6.30 -2.74
CA THR A 52 -6.92 4.92 -3.16
C THR A 52 -6.97 4.72 -4.67
N ARG A 53 -7.51 5.69 -5.42
CA ARG A 53 -7.57 5.70 -6.88
C ARG A 53 -6.27 6.20 -7.53
N GLN A 54 -5.39 6.81 -6.75
CA GLN A 54 -4.08 7.23 -7.24
C GLN A 54 -3.18 6.01 -7.49
N PRO A 55 -2.23 6.10 -8.43
CA PRO A 55 -1.22 5.06 -8.59
C PRO A 55 -0.42 4.89 -7.30
N VAL A 56 0.11 3.69 -7.08
CA VAL A 56 1.04 3.42 -5.99
C VAL A 56 2.29 4.28 -6.17
N GLY A 57 2.63 5.06 -5.14
CA GLY A 57 3.82 5.88 -5.08
C GLY A 57 4.65 5.59 -3.84
N VAL A 58 5.84 6.18 -3.77
CA VAL A 58 6.81 5.98 -2.68
C VAL A 58 6.28 6.29 -1.27
N ALA A 59 5.18 7.05 -1.17
CA ALA A 59 4.57 7.39 0.12
C ALA A 59 3.29 6.58 0.42
N THR A 60 2.80 5.75 -0.50
CA THR A 60 1.49 5.07 -0.36
C THR A 60 1.43 4.21 0.91
N SER A 61 2.40 3.30 1.11
CA SER A 61 2.42 2.43 2.29
C SER A 61 2.52 3.21 3.60
N PHE A 62 3.30 4.31 3.60
CA PHE A 62 3.41 5.21 4.75
C PHE A 62 2.07 5.88 5.08
N LYS A 63 1.35 6.37 4.06
CA LYS A 63 0.04 7.00 4.25
C LYS A 63 -0.99 6.02 4.78
N ILE A 64 -1.05 4.79 4.26
CA ILE A 64 -1.95 3.75 4.78
C ILE A 64 -1.61 3.45 6.24
N ARG A 65 -0.31 3.29 6.56
CA ARG A 65 0.14 3.08 7.94
C ARG A 65 -0.27 4.22 8.88
N SER A 66 -0.28 5.46 8.40
CA SER A 66 -0.72 6.62 9.20
C SER A 66 -2.20 6.59 9.59
N LEU A 67 -3.00 5.74 8.94
CA LEU A 67 -4.42 5.53 9.27
C LEU A 67 -4.62 4.58 10.46
N ILE A 68 -3.59 3.83 10.86
CA ILE A 68 -3.69 2.87 11.96
C ILE A 68 -3.91 3.64 13.27
N GLY A 69 -5.03 3.35 13.93
CA GLY A 69 -5.43 4.01 15.17
C GLY A 69 -6.13 5.37 14.98
N ASP A 70 -6.29 5.83 13.73
CA ASP A 70 -7.06 7.04 13.39
C ASP A 70 -8.22 6.67 12.43
N THR A 71 -9.27 6.10 13.01
CA THR A 71 -10.47 5.67 12.27
C THR A 71 -11.13 6.83 11.53
N ALA A 72 -11.14 8.03 12.09
CA ALA A 72 -11.75 9.19 11.45
C ALA A 72 -11.00 9.62 10.18
N ALA A 73 -9.66 9.70 10.24
CA ALA A 73 -8.84 9.98 9.07
C ALA A 73 -8.95 8.87 8.00
N CYS A 74 -9.11 7.62 8.45
CA CYS A 74 -9.30 6.49 7.54
C CYS A 74 -10.66 6.55 6.82
N HIS A 75 -11.77 6.79 7.53
CA HIS A 75 -13.09 6.93 6.91
C HIS A 75 -13.12 8.11 5.93
N ALA A 76 -12.54 9.25 6.30
CA ALA A 76 -12.38 10.38 5.38
C ALA A 76 -11.56 10.03 4.12
N THR A 77 -10.68 9.03 4.20
CA THR A 77 -9.93 8.51 3.06
C THR A 77 -10.79 7.66 2.14
N LEU A 78 -11.60 6.74 2.69
CA LEU A 78 -12.53 5.94 1.91
C LEU A 78 -13.56 6.84 1.20
N GLU A 79 -14.12 7.82 1.91
CA GLU A 79 -15.07 8.80 1.34
C GLU A 79 -14.46 9.57 0.17
N ARG A 80 -13.27 10.15 0.35
CA ARG A 80 -12.58 10.90 -0.72
C ARG A 80 -12.23 10.05 -1.93
N SER A 81 -12.03 8.75 -1.72
CA SER A 81 -11.68 7.80 -2.76
C SER A 81 -12.91 7.18 -3.44
N ASP A 82 -14.12 7.67 -3.11
CA ASP A 82 -15.41 7.16 -3.61
C ASP A 82 -15.62 5.65 -3.32
N VAL A 83 -15.06 5.16 -2.21
CA VAL A 83 -15.26 3.77 -1.76
C VAL A 83 -16.57 3.70 -1.00
N ALA A 84 -17.50 2.83 -1.42
CA ALA A 84 -18.75 2.62 -0.71
C ALA A 84 -18.53 1.72 0.52
N PHE A 85 -18.86 2.21 1.72
CA PHE A 85 -18.70 1.46 2.97
C PHE A 85 -19.77 1.79 4.02
N GLU A 86 -19.91 0.87 4.97
CA GLU A 86 -20.71 1.01 6.18
C GLU A 86 -19.81 0.93 7.41
N THR A 87 -20.07 1.80 8.40
CA THR A 87 -19.52 1.67 9.74
C THR A 87 -20.49 0.89 10.61
N LEU A 88 -20.01 -0.18 11.26
CA LEU A 88 -20.80 -1.03 12.13
C LEU A 88 -20.47 -0.75 13.60
N THR A 89 -21.41 -1.03 14.49
CA THR A 89 -21.21 -0.85 15.92
C THR A 89 -20.07 -1.72 16.43
N PRO A 90 -19.14 -1.17 17.24
CA PRO A 90 -18.10 -1.95 17.91
C PRO A 90 -18.67 -3.15 18.68
N THR A 91 -17.90 -4.24 18.75
CA THR A 91 -18.30 -5.45 19.50
C THR A 91 -17.08 -6.17 20.08
N GLY A 92 -17.31 -7.07 21.03
CA GLY A 92 -16.27 -7.83 21.70
C GLY A 92 -15.55 -7.02 22.78
N GLU A 93 -14.59 -7.65 23.44
CA GLU A 93 -13.89 -7.11 24.61
C GLU A 93 -12.41 -7.46 24.60
N GLY A 94 -11.61 -6.67 25.32
CA GLY A 94 -10.19 -6.91 25.52
C GLY A 94 -9.41 -7.04 24.21
N ALA A 95 -8.59 -8.08 24.11
CA ALA A 95 -7.70 -8.30 22.97
C ALA A 95 -8.40 -8.76 21.68
N CYS A 96 -9.72 -9.01 21.75
CA CYS A 96 -10.54 -9.39 20.60
C CYS A 96 -11.66 -8.39 20.34
N ALA A 97 -11.53 -7.17 20.87
CA ALA A 97 -12.46 -6.10 20.58
C ALA A 97 -12.33 -5.66 19.12
N LEU A 98 -13.45 -5.69 18.41
CA LEU A 98 -13.60 -5.18 17.05
C LEU A 98 -14.11 -3.74 17.14
N ILE A 99 -13.18 -2.79 17.24
CA ILE A 99 -13.49 -1.37 17.44
C ILE A 99 -13.78 -0.68 16.11
N ASP A 100 -12.83 -0.73 15.17
CA ASP A 100 -13.01 -0.24 13.81
C ASP A 100 -13.65 -1.34 12.97
N ARG A 101 -14.99 -1.28 12.86
CA ARG A 101 -15.76 -2.24 12.07
C ARG A 101 -16.26 -1.56 10.81
N THR A 102 -15.47 -1.68 9.76
CA THR A 102 -15.75 -1.13 8.45
C THR A 102 -16.09 -2.27 7.48
N ARG A 103 -17.18 -2.15 6.72
CA ARG A 103 -17.57 -3.09 5.66
C ARG A 103 -17.70 -2.32 4.35
N MET A 104 -16.91 -2.67 3.34
CA MET A 104 -17.11 -2.15 1.99
C MET A 104 -18.40 -2.77 1.41
N THR A 105 -19.26 -2.00 0.74
CA THR A 105 -20.56 -2.52 0.27
C THR A 105 -20.52 -3.05 -1.15
N ASP A 106 -19.56 -2.58 -1.96
CA ASP A 106 -19.43 -2.95 -3.39
C ASP A 106 -18.10 -3.68 -3.68
N ALA A 107 -17.37 -4.06 -2.64
CA ALA A 107 -16.09 -4.75 -2.82
C ALA A 107 -16.30 -6.13 -3.47
N PRO A 108 -15.45 -6.53 -4.42
CA PRO A 108 -15.58 -7.79 -5.14
C PRO A 108 -15.06 -8.98 -4.31
N LEU A 109 -15.59 -9.15 -3.11
CA LEU A 109 -15.18 -10.16 -2.13
C LEU A 109 -16.24 -11.26 -1.99
N ALA A 110 -15.79 -12.51 -1.94
CA ALA A 110 -16.64 -13.68 -1.76
C ALA A 110 -16.11 -14.60 -0.65
N PRO A 111 -16.99 -15.32 0.07
CA PRO A 111 -18.41 -15.54 -0.24
C PRO A 111 -19.36 -14.39 0.14
N ALA A 112 -19.01 -13.58 1.14
CA ALA A 112 -19.75 -12.39 1.52
C ALA A 112 -18.77 -11.32 1.97
N ILE A 113 -19.04 -10.05 1.69
CA ILE A 113 -18.10 -8.98 2.01
C ILE A 113 -17.87 -8.91 3.53
N PRO A 114 -16.64 -9.15 4.02
CA PRO A 114 -16.38 -9.25 5.44
C PRO A 114 -16.29 -7.86 6.07
N THR A 115 -16.40 -7.82 7.39
CA THR A 115 -16.04 -6.63 8.16
C THR A 115 -14.56 -6.67 8.48
N ALA A 116 -13.84 -5.57 8.27
CA ALA A 116 -12.44 -5.41 8.63
C ALA A 116 -12.23 -4.05 9.30
N THR A 117 -11.01 -3.77 9.76
CA THR A 117 -10.62 -2.39 10.07
C THR A 117 -10.59 -1.55 8.79
N CYS A 118 -10.81 -0.24 8.91
CA CYS A 118 -10.74 0.67 7.78
C CYS A 118 -9.36 0.65 7.09
N PRO A 119 -8.21 0.58 7.78
CA PRO A 119 -6.91 0.47 7.12
C PRO A 119 -6.78 -0.79 6.24
N VAL A 120 -7.39 -1.92 6.62
CA VAL A 120 -7.44 -3.11 5.76
C VAL A 120 -8.28 -2.85 4.51
N ALA A 121 -9.43 -2.17 4.64
CA ALA A 121 -10.25 -1.77 3.51
C ALA A 121 -9.49 -0.84 2.54
N ALA A 122 -8.81 0.19 3.07
CA ALA A 122 -7.99 1.10 2.26
C ALA A 122 -6.84 0.36 1.55
N GLY A 123 -6.17 -0.56 2.25
CA GLY A 123 -5.12 -1.40 1.67
C GLY A 123 -5.63 -2.31 0.55
N LEU A 124 -6.79 -2.93 0.75
CA LEU A 124 -7.45 -3.75 -0.27
C LEU A 124 -7.80 -2.94 -1.51
N GLU A 125 -8.37 -1.75 -1.36
CA GLU A 125 -8.72 -0.87 -2.47
C GLU A 125 -7.50 -0.44 -3.29
N VAL A 126 -6.40 -0.08 -2.62
CA VAL A 126 -5.14 0.26 -3.31
C VAL A 126 -4.61 -0.96 -4.06
N TRP A 127 -4.51 -2.12 -3.41
CA TRP A 127 -3.99 -3.33 -4.04
C TRP A 127 -4.86 -3.78 -5.23
N PHE A 128 -6.17 -3.85 -5.04
CA PHE A 128 -7.13 -4.37 -6.00
C PHE A 128 -7.23 -3.48 -7.24
N ASN A 129 -7.15 -2.16 -7.12
CA ASN A 129 -7.27 -1.25 -8.27
C ASN A 129 -5.92 -0.97 -8.97
N ASN A 130 -4.80 -1.31 -8.34
CA ASN A 130 -3.46 -1.05 -8.87
C ASN A 130 -2.73 -2.34 -9.26
N GLY A 131 -1.73 -2.74 -8.47
CA GLY A 131 -0.77 -3.77 -8.86
C GLY A 131 -1.39 -5.13 -9.12
N LEU A 132 -2.52 -5.47 -8.48
CA LEU A 132 -3.21 -6.74 -8.73
C LEU A 132 -3.72 -6.84 -10.18
N GLN A 133 -4.34 -5.78 -10.70
CA GLN A 133 -4.91 -5.81 -12.05
C GLN A 133 -3.81 -5.81 -13.11
N GLN A 134 -2.74 -5.04 -12.87
CA GLN A 134 -1.56 -5.05 -13.73
C GLN A 134 -0.92 -6.45 -13.78
N ALA A 135 -0.78 -7.12 -12.63
CA ALA A 135 -0.26 -8.47 -12.56
C ALA A 135 -1.15 -9.48 -13.31
N ALA A 136 -2.47 -9.36 -13.17
CA ALA A 136 -3.45 -10.21 -13.83
C ALA A 136 -3.45 -10.02 -15.36
N GLU A 137 -3.46 -8.79 -15.83
CA GLU A 137 -3.41 -8.48 -17.27
C GLU A 137 -2.08 -8.93 -17.88
N ALA A 138 -0.94 -8.65 -17.23
CA ALA A 138 0.37 -9.00 -17.74
C ALA A 138 0.61 -10.52 -17.81
N SER A 139 0.16 -11.26 -16.80
CA SER A 139 0.43 -12.71 -16.71
C SER A 139 -0.64 -13.56 -17.37
N LEU A 140 -1.91 -13.14 -17.25
CA LEU A 140 -3.07 -13.96 -17.61
C LEU A 140 -3.88 -13.36 -18.76
N GLY A 141 -3.65 -12.10 -19.14
CA GLY A 141 -4.41 -11.41 -20.18
C GLY A 141 -5.86 -11.14 -19.81
N SER A 142 -6.20 -11.17 -18.50
CA SER A 142 -7.56 -11.01 -18.01
C SER A 142 -7.57 -10.37 -16.63
N ARG A 143 -8.54 -9.51 -16.38
CA ARG A 143 -8.68 -8.77 -15.11
C ARG A 143 -9.25 -9.64 -14.01
N VAL A 144 -8.90 -9.34 -12.76
CA VAL A 144 -9.55 -9.94 -11.59
C VAL A 144 -10.86 -9.20 -11.33
N VAL A 145 -11.95 -9.95 -11.21
CA VAL A 145 -13.29 -9.41 -10.94
C VAL A 145 -13.84 -9.84 -9.58
N ARG A 146 -13.20 -10.82 -8.91
CA ARG A 146 -13.58 -11.27 -7.57
C ARG A 146 -12.42 -11.91 -6.84
N LEU A 147 -12.30 -11.64 -5.53
CA LEU A 147 -11.39 -12.31 -4.61
C LEU A 147 -12.19 -13.24 -3.71
N GLU A 148 -11.70 -14.45 -3.51
CA GLU A 148 -12.26 -15.39 -2.53
C GLU A 148 -11.38 -15.36 -1.28
N HIS A 149 -12.00 -15.13 -0.13
CA HIS A 149 -11.31 -14.96 1.14
C HIS A 149 -11.73 -16.01 2.16
N LEU A 150 -10.87 -16.26 3.16
CA LEU A 150 -11.14 -17.15 4.29
C LEU A 150 -11.65 -16.40 5.53
N GLY A 151 -11.66 -15.08 5.47
CA GLY A 151 -12.25 -14.22 6.49
C GLY A 151 -11.27 -13.16 7.00
N THR A 152 -11.76 -12.39 7.96
CA THR A 152 -11.02 -11.27 8.57
C THR A 152 -10.91 -11.40 10.07
N ASN A 153 -11.86 -12.07 10.73
CA ASN A 153 -11.90 -12.20 12.18
C ASN A 153 -11.70 -13.64 12.67
N SER A 154 -10.75 -13.80 13.58
CA SER A 154 -10.57 -14.99 14.41
C SER A 154 -9.84 -14.59 15.69
N CYS A 155 -10.58 -14.53 16.81
CA CYS A 155 -10.03 -14.24 18.14
C CYS A 155 -9.08 -15.35 18.63
N ARG A 156 -7.80 -15.24 18.27
CA ARG A 156 -6.73 -16.15 18.72
C ARG A 156 -5.37 -15.46 18.74
N ARG A 157 -4.45 -16.02 19.50
CA ARG A 157 -3.01 -15.70 19.38
C ARG A 157 -2.42 -16.38 18.16
N ILE A 158 -1.29 -15.86 17.68
CA ILE A 158 -0.57 -16.43 16.52
C ILE A 158 -0.30 -17.92 16.76
N ASN A 159 -0.57 -18.73 15.74
CA ASN A 159 -0.46 -20.20 15.76
C ASN A 159 -1.19 -20.87 16.94
N SER A 160 -2.27 -20.26 17.44
CA SER A 160 -3.01 -20.71 18.62
C SER A 160 -2.13 -20.91 19.87
N SER A 161 -0.99 -20.21 19.93
CA SER A 161 -0.04 -20.29 21.03
C SER A 161 -0.62 -19.66 22.31
N ARG A 162 -0.25 -20.19 23.48
CA ARG A 162 -0.63 -19.61 24.76
C ARG A 162 0.10 -18.30 25.09
N THR A 163 1.26 -18.05 24.47
CA THR A 163 2.18 -16.96 24.84
C THR A 163 2.55 -16.03 23.69
N ALA A 164 2.29 -16.42 22.43
CA ALA A 164 2.57 -15.54 21.29
C ALA A 164 1.69 -14.28 21.33
N PRO A 165 2.09 -13.19 20.64
CA PRO A 165 1.21 -12.04 20.45
C PRO A 165 -0.17 -12.42 19.89
N TRP A 166 -1.14 -11.53 20.09
CA TRP A 166 -2.45 -11.66 19.45
C TRP A 166 -2.30 -11.53 17.94
N SER A 167 -3.05 -12.32 17.18
CA SER A 167 -3.09 -12.19 15.72
C SER A 167 -3.85 -10.92 15.33
N GLU A 168 -3.48 -10.31 14.21
CA GLU A 168 -4.22 -9.19 13.62
C GLU A 168 -5.67 -9.59 13.25
N HIS A 169 -5.94 -10.89 13.02
CA HIS A 169 -7.32 -11.39 12.91
C HIS A 169 -8.15 -11.25 14.20
N ALA A 170 -7.53 -11.14 15.38
CA ALA A 170 -8.28 -11.02 16.63
C ALA A 170 -9.10 -9.73 16.67
N THR A 171 -8.61 -8.68 16.03
CA THR A 171 -9.21 -7.34 15.96
C THR A 171 -9.76 -7.00 14.56
N GLY A 172 -9.81 -7.98 13.64
CA GLY A 172 -10.28 -7.75 12.27
C GLY A 172 -9.32 -6.94 11.41
N ASN A 173 -8.06 -6.81 11.82
CA ASN A 173 -7.01 -6.04 11.16
C ASN A 173 -6.20 -6.87 10.15
N ALA A 174 -6.78 -7.96 9.65
CA ALA A 174 -6.21 -8.83 8.64
C ALA A 174 -7.29 -9.42 7.72
N ILE A 175 -6.88 -9.89 6.54
CA ILE A 175 -7.71 -10.67 5.62
C ILE A 175 -6.87 -11.77 4.95
N ASP A 176 -7.47 -12.95 4.79
CA ASP A 176 -6.85 -14.08 4.11
C ASP A 176 -7.47 -14.28 2.72
N ILE A 177 -6.70 -14.15 1.64
CA ILE A 177 -7.17 -14.30 0.25
C ILE A 177 -6.71 -15.65 -0.32
N ALA A 178 -7.65 -16.52 -0.69
CA ALA A 178 -7.37 -17.89 -1.13
C ALA A 178 -7.43 -18.07 -2.66
N ALA A 179 -8.20 -17.23 -3.37
CA ALA A 179 -8.30 -17.34 -4.82
C ALA A 179 -8.73 -16.04 -5.50
N PHE A 180 -8.48 -15.99 -6.81
CA PHE A 180 -8.81 -14.88 -7.71
C PHE A 180 -9.68 -15.40 -8.85
N VAL A 181 -10.78 -14.70 -9.14
CA VAL A 181 -11.67 -15.04 -10.26
C VAL A 181 -11.52 -13.96 -11.30
N LEU A 182 -11.24 -14.38 -12.53
CA LEU A 182 -10.99 -13.49 -13.66
C LEU A 182 -12.27 -13.19 -14.43
N ALA A 183 -12.24 -12.11 -15.22
CA ALA A 183 -13.36 -11.68 -16.06
C ALA A 183 -13.77 -12.74 -17.10
N ASP A 184 -12.86 -13.62 -17.49
CA ASP A 184 -13.13 -14.73 -18.42
C ASP A 184 -13.59 -16.03 -17.73
N GLY A 185 -13.83 -15.99 -16.42
CA GLY A 185 -14.36 -17.10 -15.64
C GLY A 185 -13.31 -18.06 -15.09
N ARG A 186 -12.02 -17.89 -15.41
CA ARG A 186 -10.95 -18.67 -14.78
C ARG A 186 -10.87 -18.35 -13.29
N ARG A 187 -10.69 -19.39 -12.48
CA ARG A 187 -10.39 -19.29 -11.04
C ARG A 187 -8.93 -19.67 -10.83
N ILE A 188 -8.20 -18.82 -10.14
CA ILE A 188 -6.79 -18.99 -9.80
C ILE A 188 -6.70 -19.23 -8.29
N SER A 189 -6.37 -20.46 -7.91
CA SER A 189 -6.29 -20.92 -6.52
C SER A 189 -4.87 -20.72 -5.99
N VAL A 190 -4.69 -20.10 -4.82
CA VAL A 190 -3.36 -20.01 -4.21
C VAL A 190 -2.82 -21.43 -3.98
N LEU A 191 -3.63 -22.33 -3.42
CA LEU A 191 -3.22 -23.70 -3.14
C LEU A 191 -2.81 -24.49 -4.40
N ASP A 192 -3.65 -24.45 -5.44
CA ASP A 192 -3.50 -25.36 -6.58
C ASP A 192 -2.57 -24.81 -7.66
N ASP A 193 -2.46 -23.49 -7.77
CA ASP A 193 -1.75 -22.81 -8.86
C ASP A 193 -0.41 -22.18 -8.44
N TRP A 194 -0.04 -22.23 -7.14
CA TRP A 194 1.26 -21.71 -6.70
C TRP A 194 2.41 -22.38 -7.45
N GLY A 195 3.28 -21.56 -8.04
CA GLY A 195 4.44 -22.04 -8.82
C GLY A 195 4.08 -22.75 -10.12
N ARG A 196 2.83 -22.66 -10.61
CA ARG A 196 2.38 -23.29 -11.86
C ARG A 196 2.28 -22.27 -12.98
N ASP A 197 3.02 -22.47 -14.06
CA ASP A 197 2.88 -21.72 -15.32
C ASP A 197 2.66 -20.19 -15.14
N ALA A 198 1.79 -19.58 -15.96
CA ALA A 198 1.45 -18.17 -15.85
C ALA A 198 0.62 -17.84 -14.59
N ARG A 199 -0.10 -18.81 -14.03
CA ARG A 199 -0.93 -18.61 -12.82
C ARG A 199 -0.08 -18.38 -11.58
N GLY A 200 0.99 -19.14 -11.42
CA GLY A 200 2.00 -18.98 -10.39
C GLY A 200 2.81 -17.70 -10.55
N THR A 201 3.12 -17.29 -11.79
CA THR A 201 3.72 -15.97 -12.06
C THR A 201 2.79 -14.84 -11.61
N PHE A 202 1.50 -14.93 -11.95
CA PHE A 202 0.48 -14.00 -11.48
C PHE A 202 0.42 -13.96 -9.95
N LEU A 203 0.35 -15.12 -9.27
CA LEU A 203 0.22 -15.19 -7.82
C LEU A 203 1.41 -14.53 -7.10
N LYS A 204 2.64 -14.73 -7.59
CA LYS A 204 3.83 -14.06 -7.04
C LYS A 204 3.80 -12.55 -7.25
N ALA A 205 3.41 -12.10 -8.44
CA ALA A 205 3.26 -10.68 -8.74
C ALA A 205 2.11 -10.03 -7.93
N ALA A 206 1.00 -10.75 -7.73
CA ALA A 206 -0.12 -10.32 -6.90
C ALA A 206 0.30 -10.16 -5.43
N ARG A 207 1.09 -11.11 -4.89
CA ARG A 207 1.70 -10.99 -3.56
C ARG A 207 2.62 -9.76 -3.49
N ASP A 208 3.54 -9.60 -4.42
CA ASP A 208 4.48 -8.46 -4.41
C ASP A 208 3.75 -7.12 -4.42
N ALA A 209 2.71 -7.00 -5.26
CA ALA A 209 1.87 -5.81 -5.31
C ALA A 209 1.14 -5.54 -3.99
N ALA A 210 0.81 -6.56 -3.20
CA ALA A 210 0.16 -6.35 -1.91
C ALA A 210 1.11 -5.71 -0.88
N CYS A 211 2.42 -5.89 -1.03
CA CYS A 211 3.41 -5.32 -0.12
C CYS A 211 3.49 -3.79 -0.20
N ASP A 212 2.97 -3.18 -1.28
CA ASP A 212 2.86 -1.74 -1.41
C ASP A 212 1.76 -1.14 -0.52
N SER A 213 0.81 -1.94 -0.05
CA SER A 213 -0.38 -1.47 0.68
C SER A 213 -0.67 -2.18 2.00
N PHE A 214 0.06 -3.25 2.32
CA PHE A 214 -0.02 -3.99 3.58
C PHE A 214 1.33 -4.02 4.30
N GLN A 215 1.29 -4.03 5.64
CA GLN A 215 2.50 -4.14 6.44
C GLN A 215 3.02 -5.58 6.44
N THR A 216 2.11 -6.55 6.48
CA THR A 216 2.47 -7.97 6.44
C THR A 216 1.72 -8.63 5.29
N VAL A 217 2.48 -9.36 4.47
CA VAL A 217 2.03 -10.20 3.38
C VAL A 217 2.75 -11.54 3.52
N LEU A 218 2.00 -12.58 3.91
CA LEU A 218 2.50 -13.94 4.00
C LEU A 218 1.83 -14.80 2.94
N SER A 219 2.63 -15.57 2.21
CA SER A 219 2.18 -16.46 1.13
C SER A 219 2.73 -17.88 1.34
N PRO A 220 2.50 -18.82 0.39
CA PRO A 220 3.08 -20.17 0.49
C PRO A 220 4.61 -20.19 0.59
N ASP A 221 5.31 -19.13 0.17
CA ASP A 221 6.77 -19.00 0.32
C ASP A 221 7.19 -18.64 1.77
N TYR A 222 6.26 -18.28 2.66
CA TYR A 222 6.54 -17.99 4.07
C TYR A 222 6.61 -19.26 4.93
N ASN A 223 5.54 -20.07 4.96
CA ASN A 223 5.47 -21.36 5.68
C ASN A 223 4.26 -22.20 5.22
N ALA A 224 4.09 -23.39 5.81
CA ALA A 224 3.05 -24.36 5.44
C ALA A 224 1.63 -23.88 5.78
N GLU A 225 1.49 -23.04 6.81
CA GLU A 225 0.24 -22.50 7.31
C GLU A 225 -0.38 -21.48 6.34
N HIS A 226 0.42 -20.94 5.41
CA HIS A 226 -0.01 -20.03 4.35
C HIS A 226 0.02 -20.70 2.97
N ALA A 227 0.02 -22.04 2.90
CA ALA A 227 0.09 -22.77 1.64
C ALA A 227 -1.12 -22.55 0.72
N ASP A 228 -2.26 -22.14 1.27
CA ASP A 228 -3.54 -22.02 0.57
C ASP A 228 -4.10 -20.59 0.50
N HIS A 229 -3.40 -19.59 1.03
CA HIS A 229 -3.86 -18.20 1.02
C HIS A 229 -2.73 -17.17 1.14
N PHE A 230 -3.05 -15.92 0.84
CA PHE A 230 -2.28 -14.75 1.25
C PHE A 230 -2.86 -14.18 2.53
N HIS A 231 -2.04 -14.07 3.59
CA HIS A 231 -2.37 -13.32 4.78
C HIS A 231 -1.93 -11.87 4.61
N LEU A 232 -2.89 -10.94 4.68
CA LEU A 232 -2.66 -9.50 4.47
C LEU A 232 -3.10 -8.73 5.72
N ASP A 233 -2.17 -8.04 6.41
CA ASP A 233 -2.48 -7.28 7.62
C ASP A 233 -1.82 -5.89 7.68
N GLN A 234 -2.37 -5.03 8.53
CA GLN A 234 -1.87 -3.68 8.81
C GLN A 234 -1.14 -3.60 10.16
N GLY A 235 -0.62 -4.71 10.68
CA GLY A 235 0.06 -4.79 11.97
C GLY A 235 1.29 -3.87 12.06
N ILE A 236 1.70 -3.54 13.28
CA ILE A 236 2.71 -2.50 13.56
C ILE A 236 4.14 -3.08 13.68
N ALA A 237 4.51 -4.04 12.83
CA ALA A 237 5.90 -4.50 12.77
C ALA A 237 6.75 -3.45 12.04
N TRP A 238 7.79 -2.92 12.69
CA TRP A 238 8.69 -1.92 12.10
C TRP A 238 9.39 -2.40 10.81
N ASN A 239 9.52 -3.72 10.66
CA ASN A 239 9.93 -4.38 9.44
C ASN A 239 8.78 -5.30 9.01
N GLY A 240 7.85 -4.75 8.24
CA GLY A 240 6.80 -5.54 7.60
C GLY A 240 7.37 -6.78 6.91
N VAL A 241 6.66 -7.90 6.97
CA VAL A 241 7.09 -9.13 6.28
C VAL A 241 6.39 -9.18 4.93
N CYS A 242 7.15 -9.25 3.85
CA CYS A 242 6.63 -9.47 2.50
C CYS A 242 7.29 -10.74 1.95
N ARG A 243 6.59 -11.87 1.97
CA ARG A 243 7.13 -13.18 1.56
C ARG A 243 6.14 -14.04 0.81
#